data_AF-K5YKF6-F1
#
_entry.id   AF-K5YKF6-F1
#
_cell.length_a   1.000
_cell.length_b   1.000
_cell.length_c   1.000
_cell.angle_alpha   90.00
_cell.angle_beta   90.00
_cell.angle_gamma   90.00
#
_symmetry.space_group_name_H-M   'P 1'
#
loop_
_entity.id
_entity.type
_entity.pdbx_description
1 polymer ?
#
loop_
_entity_poly.entity_id
_entity_poly.type
_entity_poly.pdbx_seq_one_letter_code
_entity_poly.pdbx_strand_id
1 'polypeptide(L)'
;MSGKQDQGRAEDFKRATASTLRAMARTADVQVAYQPGPSGLVGKRARLPAPSRALADPEMLKLRAAADAIALRLRHHDDGLHNARAPQSREAKEAFDALEQARVEVVGSEFMAGVAANLRTRLGDDYIQQGLDQITARDQLPLTAALALMARAKMDPGSIPDSAKPALALWRDALDANANSALNELAAARDNQTDFITAARKLLAAMELAEGEVEPGDDDESEQENEGGEQTPQQDNSQDSQGESQQEEAPMLASAPEMAEAEGADEPGEDEEDAQDMGADDGEAPAGPQQRRPPAPSDDHTSYRAFTRAHDEEIEAEDLCDPDELGRLRTQLDQQLQHLQAVVSKLANRLQRRLLAQQTRAWEFDLEEGMLDPARLSRVIADPLLALTYKRERDTDFRDTVVTLLIDNSGSMRGRPITVAAMCGDILARTLERCAVKVEVLGFTTRAWKGGQSRESWVAAGKPAHPGRLNDLRHIIYKAADTPWRRARKNLGLMLREGLLKENIDGEALLWAYKRLLNRPEHRRILMVISDGAPVDDSTLSVNAGNYLERHLRDVIKEIESRDAVELIAIGIGHDVTRYYRRAVTIVDAEELGGTMMRKLTELFDEDAADAWARFASRQSTMVA
;
A
#
# COMPACT_ATOMS: atom_id res chain seq x y z
N MET A 1 41.32 18.18 15.58
CA MET A 1 41.16 17.16 16.64
C MET A 1 39.70 16.90 17.07
N SER A 2 38.68 17.70 16.69
CA SER A 2 37.32 17.49 17.21
C SER A 2 36.55 16.31 16.57
N GLY A 3 36.79 15.99 15.29
CA GLY A 3 36.07 14.88 14.61
C GLY A 3 36.31 13.46 15.15
N LYS A 4 37.43 13.21 15.86
CA LYS A 4 37.68 11.92 16.55
C LYS A 4 36.96 11.83 17.91
N GLN A 5 36.74 12.96 18.58
CA GLN A 5 35.99 13.01 19.85
C GLN A 5 34.48 12.85 19.62
N ASP A 6 33.94 13.44 18.55
CA ASP A 6 32.50 13.36 18.23
C ASP A 6 32.03 11.96 17.83
N GLN A 7 32.89 11.18 17.13
CA GLN A 7 32.59 9.77 16.84
C GLN A 7 32.53 8.91 18.12
N GLY A 8 33.38 9.18 19.11
CA GLY A 8 33.35 8.49 20.40
C GLY A 8 32.05 8.76 21.17
N ARG A 9 31.60 10.01 21.20
CA ARG A 9 30.38 10.41 21.92
C ARG A 9 29.12 9.73 21.37
N ALA A 10 28.98 9.66 20.04
CA ALA A 10 27.85 8.99 19.39
C ALA A 10 27.81 7.49 19.68
N GLU A 11 28.95 6.82 19.60
CA GLU A 11 29.06 5.39 19.89
C GLU A 11 28.88 5.08 21.38
N ASP A 12 29.38 5.92 22.28
CA ASP A 12 29.17 5.79 23.71
C ASP A 12 27.68 5.97 24.08
N PHE A 13 26.99 6.94 23.47
CA PHE A 13 25.55 7.14 23.68
C PHE A 13 24.73 5.96 23.18
N LYS A 14 25.05 5.42 22.00
CA LYS A 14 24.45 4.18 21.49
C LYS A 14 24.68 3.03 22.46
N ARG A 15 25.92 2.79 22.87
CA ARG A 15 26.26 1.70 23.82
C ARG A 15 25.50 1.84 25.14
N ALA A 16 25.43 3.04 25.71
CA ALA A 16 24.70 3.32 26.94
C ALA A 16 23.19 3.11 26.78
N THR A 17 22.62 3.55 25.66
CA THR A 17 21.20 3.36 25.35
C THR A 17 20.86 1.87 25.22
N ALA A 18 21.66 1.11 24.48
CA ALA A 18 21.46 -0.34 24.32
C ALA A 18 21.56 -1.09 25.66
N SER A 19 22.55 -0.76 26.50
CA SER A 19 22.70 -1.35 27.83
C SER A 19 21.52 -1.01 28.75
N THR A 20 21.04 0.24 28.69
CA THR A 20 19.90 0.66 29.50
C THR A 20 18.61 -0.03 29.05
N LEU A 21 18.40 -0.15 27.73
CA LEU A 21 17.27 -0.89 27.16
C LEU A 21 17.24 -2.33 27.68
N ARG A 22 18.37 -3.05 27.62
CA ARG A 22 18.47 -4.43 28.13
C ARG A 22 18.19 -4.53 29.62
N ALA A 23 18.73 -3.61 30.41
CA ALA A 23 18.54 -3.58 31.85
C ALA A 23 17.07 -3.30 32.22
N MET A 24 16.44 -2.33 31.55
CA MET A 24 15.04 -2.00 31.74
C MET A 24 14.12 -3.14 31.29
N ALA A 25 14.41 -3.78 30.15
CA ALA A 25 13.68 -4.92 29.62
C ALA A 25 13.86 -6.22 30.42
N ARG A 26 14.82 -6.27 31.35
CA ARG A 26 15.26 -7.50 32.06
C ARG A 26 15.61 -8.67 31.12
N THR A 27 16.09 -8.35 29.92
CA THR A 27 16.37 -9.32 28.86
C THR A 27 17.78 -9.06 28.33
N ALA A 28 18.73 -9.93 28.66
CA ALA A 28 20.15 -9.72 28.34
C ALA A 28 20.48 -9.94 26.85
N ASP A 29 19.70 -10.78 26.17
CA ASP A 29 19.94 -11.21 24.79
C ASP A 29 19.25 -10.33 23.73
N VAL A 30 18.77 -9.14 24.11
CA VAL A 30 18.19 -8.19 23.14
C VAL A 30 19.28 -7.67 22.19
N GLN A 31 19.08 -7.92 20.91
CA GLN A 31 19.92 -7.41 19.83
C GLN A 31 19.45 -5.99 19.48
N VAL A 32 20.32 -5.01 19.64
CA VAL A 32 20.01 -3.60 19.35
C VAL A 32 20.76 -3.20 18.09
N ALA A 33 20.02 -2.77 17.06
CA ALA A 33 20.55 -2.28 15.81
C ALA A 33 20.15 -0.81 15.59
N TYR A 34 21.11 0.01 15.16
CA TYR A 34 20.88 1.43 14.85
C TYR A 34 20.79 1.60 13.34
N GLN A 35 19.64 2.01 12.83
CA GLN A 35 19.39 2.20 11.40
C GLN A 35 18.58 3.48 11.15
N PRO A 36 18.77 4.16 10.00
CA PRO A 36 17.86 5.23 9.59
C PRO A 36 16.43 4.71 9.41
N GLY A 37 15.43 5.44 9.90
CA GLY A 37 14.02 5.07 9.77
C GLY A 37 13.30 4.86 11.12
N PRO A 38 12.06 4.33 11.10
CA PRO A 38 11.23 4.17 12.30
C PRO A 38 11.77 3.09 13.23
N SER A 39 11.62 3.30 14.53
CA SER A 39 11.93 2.28 15.54
C SER A 39 10.96 1.10 15.45
N GLY A 40 11.40 -0.07 15.89
CA GLY A 40 10.57 -1.26 15.87
C GLY A 40 11.16 -2.41 16.67
N LEU A 41 10.31 -3.38 17.01
CA LEU A 41 10.66 -4.58 17.75
C LEU A 41 10.14 -5.80 16.99
N VAL A 42 11.03 -6.76 16.70
CA VAL A 42 10.67 -8.07 16.13
C VAL A 42 11.30 -9.15 16.97
N GLY A 43 10.48 -9.86 17.74
CA GLY A 43 10.97 -10.77 18.79
C GLY A 43 11.91 -10.03 19.74
N LYS A 44 13.17 -10.49 19.85
CA LYS A 44 14.21 -9.85 20.67
C LYS A 44 15.15 -8.91 19.90
N ARG A 45 14.79 -8.50 18.68
CA ARG A 45 15.57 -7.56 17.86
C ARG A 45 14.94 -6.18 17.91
N ALA A 46 15.61 -5.25 18.58
CA ALA A 46 15.22 -3.84 18.68
C ALA A 46 15.94 -3.01 17.60
N ARG A 47 15.17 -2.36 16.73
CA ARG A 47 15.67 -1.37 15.76
C ARG A 47 15.43 0.02 16.31
N LEU A 48 16.50 0.80 16.44
CA LEU A 48 16.49 2.18 16.92
C LEU A 48 16.98 3.14 15.83
N PRO A 49 16.50 4.40 15.82
CA PRO A 49 16.98 5.40 14.87
C PRO A 49 18.47 5.67 15.09
N ALA A 50 19.25 5.69 14.02
CA ALA A 50 20.67 6.05 14.10
C ALA A 50 20.81 7.57 14.36
N PRO A 51 21.43 8.00 15.48
CA PRO A 51 21.67 9.42 15.74
C PRO A 51 22.73 9.99 14.78
N SER A 52 22.67 11.29 14.54
CA SER A 52 23.73 11.99 13.80
C SER A 52 25.03 12.02 14.59
N ARG A 53 26.15 12.39 13.93
CA ARG A 53 27.43 12.61 14.61
C ARG A 53 27.39 13.77 15.61
N ALA A 54 26.53 14.76 15.35
CA ALA A 54 26.41 15.94 16.20
C ALA A 54 25.69 15.63 17.52
N LEU A 55 24.86 14.58 17.57
CA LEU A 55 24.04 14.21 18.73
C LEU A 55 23.31 15.43 19.33
N ALA A 56 22.51 16.10 18.53
CA ALA A 56 21.71 17.21 19.04
C ALA A 56 20.72 16.72 20.10
N ASP A 57 20.39 17.57 21.09
CA ASP A 57 19.48 17.21 22.18
C ASP A 57 18.14 16.61 21.73
N PRO A 58 17.47 17.14 20.68
CA PRO A 58 16.23 16.54 20.16
C PRO A 58 16.42 15.12 19.60
N GLU A 59 17.56 14.86 18.95
CA GLU A 59 17.87 13.53 18.41
C GLU A 59 18.14 12.52 19.53
N MET A 60 18.88 12.94 20.57
CA MET A 60 19.14 12.11 21.75
C MET A 60 17.85 11.74 22.46
N LEU A 61 16.94 12.71 22.63
CA LEU A 61 15.64 12.49 23.26
C LEU A 61 14.77 11.54 22.43
N LYS A 62 14.68 11.74 21.11
CA LYS A 62 13.91 10.88 20.21
C LYS A 62 14.42 9.44 20.24
N LEU A 63 15.73 9.25 20.17
CA LEU A 63 16.34 7.93 20.29
C LEU A 63 16.05 7.30 21.65
N ARG A 64 16.19 8.08 22.73
CA ARG A 64 15.97 7.59 24.08
C ARG A 64 14.52 7.17 24.31
N ALA A 65 13.56 7.99 23.88
CA ALA A 65 12.14 7.68 23.99
C ALA A 65 11.74 6.43 23.18
N ALA A 66 12.35 6.23 22.00
CA ALA A 66 12.16 5.02 21.22
C ALA A 66 12.69 3.77 21.95
N ALA A 67 13.88 3.89 22.56
CA ALA A 67 14.50 2.81 23.33
C ALA A 67 13.70 2.46 24.59
N ASP A 68 13.23 3.47 25.32
CA ASP A 68 12.43 3.29 26.53
C ASP A 68 11.10 2.60 26.21
N ALA A 69 10.39 3.02 25.17
CA ALA A 69 9.13 2.38 24.75
C ALA A 69 9.31 0.89 24.40
N ILE A 70 10.37 0.55 23.67
CA ILE A 70 10.70 -0.85 23.34
C ILE A 70 11.05 -1.64 24.60
N ALA A 71 11.83 -1.05 25.52
CA ALA A 71 12.21 -1.72 26.77
C ALA A 71 10.99 -2.04 27.64
N LEU A 72 10.04 -1.10 27.75
CA LEU A 72 8.82 -1.29 28.52
C LEU A 72 7.90 -2.32 27.87
N ARG A 73 7.79 -2.32 26.54
CA ARG A 73 7.06 -3.37 25.82
C ARG A 73 7.65 -4.75 26.13
N LEU A 74 8.97 -4.93 25.96
CA LEU A 74 9.62 -6.21 26.27
C LEU A 74 9.44 -6.68 27.72
N ARG A 75 9.28 -5.76 28.68
CA ARG A 75 9.15 -6.09 30.10
C ARG A 75 7.71 -6.36 30.54
N HIS A 76 6.76 -5.62 30.00
CA HIS A 76 5.39 -5.56 30.51
C HIS A 76 4.35 -6.16 29.55
N HIS A 77 4.78 -6.63 28.38
CA HIS A 77 3.92 -7.23 27.37
C HIS A 77 4.21 -8.73 27.20
N ASP A 78 3.16 -9.55 27.33
CA ASP A 78 3.13 -10.93 26.88
C ASP A 78 2.55 -10.98 25.45
N ASP A 79 3.43 -11.22 24.47
CA ASP A 79 3.06 -11.35 23.05
C ASP A 79 2.10 -12.53 22.81
N GLY A 80 2.24 -13.63 23.56
CA GLY A 80 1.44 -14.84 23.38
C GLY A 80 -0.01 -14.61 23.78
N LEU A 81 -0.22 -14.03 24.97
CA LEU A 81 -1.54 -13.67 25.47
C LEU A 81 -2.23 -12.64 24.56
N HIS A 82 -1.49 -11.62 24.13
CA HIS A 82 -2.01 -10.56 23.26
C HIS A 82 -2.45 -11.10 21.90
N ASN A 83 -1.60 -11.90 21.25
CA ASN A 83 -1.91 -12.46 19.93
C ASN A 83 -3.07 -13.47 19.98
N ALA A 84 -3.19 -14.25 21.07
CA ALA A 84 -4.28 -15.20 21.24
C ALA A 84 -5.66 -14.53 21.35
N ARG A 85 -5.70 -13.29 21.82
CA ARG A 85 -6.94 -12.52 22.04
C ARG A 85 -7.12 -11.37 21.06
N ALA A 86 -6.22 -11.20 20.10
CA ALA A 86 -6.29 -10.14 19.11
C ALA A 86 -7.59 -10.20 18.27
N PRO A 87 -8.27 -9.06 18.03
CA PRO A 87 -9.43 -9.01 17.14
C PRO A 87 -9.11 -9.42 15.70
N GLN A 88 -10.13 -9.91 14.98
CA GLN A 88 -9.98 -10.32 13.58
C GLN A 88 -9.94 -9.13 12.60
N SER A 89 -10.67 -8.05 12.91
CA SER A 89 -10.69 -6.86 12.06
C SER A 89 -9.39 -6.07 12.22
N ARG A 90 -8.87 -5.54 11.10
CA ARG A 90 -7.59 -4.80 11.10
C ARG A 90 -7.68 -3.55 11.97
N GLU A 91 -8.75 -2.79 11.84
CA GLU A 91 -8.96 -1.55 12.60
C GLU A 91 -9.06 -1.82 14.11
N ALA A 92 -9.81 -2.85 14.52
CA ALA A 92 -9.87 -3.20 15.94
C ALA A 92 -8.54 -3.76 16.43
N LYS A 93 -7.78 -4.48 15.60
CA LYS A 93 -6.43 -4.94 15.96
C LYS A 93 -5.47 -3.76 16.15
N GLU A 94 -5.50 -2.76 15.25
CA GLU A 94 -4.68 -1.55 15.38
C GLU A 94 -5.04 -0.76 16.65
N ALA A 95 -6.34 -0.62 16.96
CA ALA A 95 -6.81 -0.03 18.20
C ALA A 95 -6.38 -0.85 19.44
N PHE A 96 -6.49 -2.17 19.38
CA PHE A 96 -6.07 -3.09 20.44
C PHE A 96 -4.56 -3.01 20.71
N ASP A 97 -3.75 -2.98 19.66
CA ASP A 97 -2.30 -2.83 19.74
C ASP A 97 -1.90 -1.46 20.33
N ALA A 98 -2.63 -0.40 19.96
CA ALA A 98 -2.39 0.96 20.46
C ALA A 98 -2.79 1.12 21.94
N LEU A 99 -3.90 0.50 22.36
CA LEU A 99 -4.33 0.44 23.77
C LEU A 99 -3.28 -0.27 24.63
N GLU A 100 -2.79 -1.41 24.16
CA GLU A 100 -1.76 -2.17 24.86
C GLU A 100 -0.43 -1.40 24.90
N GLN A 101 -0.05 -0.72 23.82
CA GLN A 101 1.14 0.14 23.83
C GLN A 101 1.01 1.28 24.85
N ALA A 102 -0.17 1.89 24.99
CA ALA A 102 -0.43 2.89 26.01
C ALA A 102 -0.30 2.32 27.43
N ARG A 103 -0.80 1.09 27.66
CA ARG A 103 -0.71 0.40 28.96
C ARG A 103 0.73 0.15 29.37
N VAL A 104 1.52 -0.51 28.51
CA VAL A 104 2.90 -0.89 28.85
C VAL A 104 3.77 0.34 29.12
N GLU A 105 3.50 1.44 28.42
CA GLU A 105 4.19 2.71 28.64
C GLU A 105 3.79 3.38 29.95
N VAL A 106 2.50 3.42 30.30
CA VAL A 106 2.03 4.01 31.57
C VAL A 106 2.52 3.18 32.75
N VAL A 107 2.27 1.87 32.75
CA VAL A 107 2.66 0.95 33.83
C VAL A 107 4.18 0.90 33.97
N GLY A 108 4.90 0.81 32.86
CA GLY A 108 6.35 0.70 32.88
C GLY A 108 7.08 1.99 33.28
N SER A 109 6.43 3.15 33.15
CA SER A 109 7.03 4.46 33.48
C SER A 109 6.62 5.03 34.84
N GLU A 110 5.70 4.38 35.57
CA GLU A 110 5.14 4.86 36.84
C GLU A 110 6.21 5.29 37.87
N PHE A 111 7.28 4.51 38.00
CA PHE A 111 8.38 4.78 38.93
C PHE A 111 9.66 5.30 38.23
N MET A 112 9.56 5.70 36.97
CA MET A 112 10.70 6.12 36.14
C MET A 112 10.43 7.50 35.52
N ALA A 113 10.55 8.56 36.34
CA ALA A 113 10.22 9.94 35.92
C ALA A 113 10.94 10.38 34.62
N GLY A 114 12.20 9.98 34.41
CA GLY A 114 12.92 10.26 33.18
C GLY A 114 12.35 9.54 31.95
N VAL A 115 11.93 8.28 32.13
CA VAL A 115 11.27 7.49 31.07
C VAL A 115 9.90 8.07 30.76
N ALA A 116 9.11 8.41 31.78
CA ALA A 116 7.83 9.07 31.62
C ALA A 116 7.96 10.39 30.84
N ALA A 117 8.98 11.20 31.15
CA ALA A 117 9.28 12.42 30.41
C ALA A 117 9.64 12.15 28.94
N ASN A 118 10.49 11.16 28.66
CA ASN A 118 10.87 10.79 27.29
C ASN A 118 9.66 10.33 26.46
N LEU A 119 8.82 9.46 27.03
CA LEU A 119 7.62 8.96 26.37
C LEU A 119 6.60 10.07 26.12
N ARG A 120 6.39 10.96 27.10
CA ARG A 120 5.50 12.11 26.96
C ARG A 120 5.96 13.06 25.86
N THR A 121 7.26 13.37 25.79
CA THR A 121 7.81 14.22 24.74
C THR A 121 7.66 13.57 23.37
N ARG A 122 7.96 12.27 23.25
CA ARG A 122 7.75 11.53 21.99
C ARG A 122 6.30 11.56 21.54
N LEU A 123 5.35 11.29 22.44
CA LEU A 123 3.93 11.38 22.13
C LEU A 123 3.54 12.79 21.66
N GLY A 124 4.12 13.82 22.28
CA GLY A 124 3.89 15.21 21.89
C GLY A 124 4.42 15.53 20.50
N ASP A 125 5.65 15.12 20.19
CA ASP A 125 6.28 15.28 18.89
C ASP A 125 5.53 14.53 17.78
N ASP A 126 5.05 13.31 18.06
CA ASP A 126 4.28 12.50 17.12
C ASP A 126 2.94 13.19 16.77
N TYR A 127 2.29 13.83 17.75
CA TYR A 127 1.05 14.60 17.51
C TYR A 127 1.31 15.85 16.66
N ILE A 128 2.38 16.60 16.94
CA ILE A 128 2.75 17.80 16.16
C ILE A 128 3.12 17.41 14.72
N GLN A 129 3.93 16.36 14.53
CA GLN A 129 4.34 15.91 13.19
C GLN A 129 3.16 15.45 12.33
N GLN A 130 2.11 14.92 12.95
CA GLN A 130 0.87 14.52 12.26
C GLN A 130 -0.14 15.66 12.12
N GLY A 131 0.17 16.88 12.60
CA GLY A 131 -0.75 18.02 12.60
C GLY A 131 -1.95 17.86 13.53
N LEU A 132 -1.87 16.94 14.50
CA LEU A 132 -2.94 16.61 15.44
C LEU A 132 -3.05 17.60 16.61
N ASP A 133 -2.08 18.50 16.76
CA ASP A 133 -2.08 19.58 17.75
C ASP A 133 -3.03 20.73 17.39
N GLN A 134 -3.43 20.84 16.11
CA GLN A 134 -4.25 21.92 15.57
C GLN A 134 -5.68 21.50 15.20
N ILE A 135 -6.09 20.28 15.54
CA ILE A 135 -7.40 19.78 15.16
C ILE A 135 -8.53 20.50 15.90
N THR A 136 -9.62 20.71 15.17
CA THR A 136 -10.82 21.40 15.69
C THR A 136 -12.08 20.53 15.64
N ALA A 137 -12.01 19.39 14.96
CA ALA A 137 -13.13 18.49 14.77
C ALA A 137 -12.73 17.03 15.04
N ARG A 138 -13.70 16.22 15.49
CA ARG A 138 -13.50 14.84 15.96
C ARG A 138 -13.02 13.90 14.85
N ASP A 139 -13.54 14.08 13.65
CA ASP A 139 -13.29 13.30 12.43
C ASP A 139 -11.84 13.44 11.91
N GLN A 140 -11.12 14.47 12.34
CA GLN A 140 -9.72 14.70 11.99
C GLN A 140 -8.74 13.83 12.79
N LEU A 141 -9.19 13.22 13.91
CA LEU A 141 -8.37 12.33 14.72
C LEU A 141 -8.70 10.87 14.39
N PRO A 142 -7.72 10.06 13.95
CA PRO A 142 -7.93 8.63 13.74
C PRO A 142 -8.44 7.96 15.02
N LEU A 143 -9.47 7.11 14.89
CA LEU A 143 -10.13 6.45 16.02
C LEU A 143 -9.14 5.68 16.90
N THR A 144 -8.17 4.98 16.31
CA THR A 144 -7.06 4.31 17.00
C THR A 144 -6.26 5.26 17.90
N ALA A 145 -5.91 6.44 17.40
CA ALA A 145 -5.18 7.45 18.17
C ALA A 145 -6.05 8.04 19.29
N ALA A 146 -7.34 8.26 19.02
CA ALA A 146 -8.30 8.72 20.01
C ALA A 146 -8.44 7.74 21.18
N LEU A 147 -8.70 6.45 20.90
CA LEU A 147 -8.86 5.41 21.91
C LEU A 147 -7.62 5.24 22.78
N ALA A 148 -6.43 5.20 22.15
CA ALA A 148 -5.16 5.11 22.89
C ALA A 148 -4.92 6.34 23.78
N LEU A 149 -5.23 7.54 23.30
CA LEU A 149 -5.10 8.78 24.07
C LEU A 149 -6.07 8.84 25.24
N MET A 150 -7.32 8.41 25.04
CA MET A 150 -8.34 8.34 26.09
C MET A 150 -7.97 7.32 27.17
N ALA A 151 -7.54 6.12 26.77
CA ALA A 151 -7.08 5.10 27.70
C ALA A 151 -5.87 5.57 28.50
N ARG A 152 -4.88 6.17 27.84
CA ARG A 152 -3.72 6.78 28.51
C ARG A 152 -4.14 7.83 29.51
N ALA A 153 -5.00 8.78 29.12
CA ALA A 153 -5.44 9.87 29.98
C ALA A 153 -6.20 9.35 31.21
N LYS A 154 -6.90 8.22 31.06
CA LYS A 154 -7.61 7.57 32.15
C LYS A 154 -6.69 6.83 33.11
N MET A 155 -5.65 6.17 32.60
CA MET A 155 -4.66 5.44 33.42
C MET A 155 -3.68 6.36 34.14
N ASP A 156 -3.20 7.42 33.46
CA ASP A 156 -2.32 8.44 34.03
C ASP A 156 -2.52 9.79 33.31
N PRO A 157 -3.26 10.73 33.91
CA PRO A 157 -3.46 12.08 33.36
C PRO A 157 -2.15 12.87 33.16
N GLY A 158 -1.12 12.59 33.96
CA GLY A 158 0.17 13.30 33.89
C GLY A 158 1.01 12.91 32.66
N SER A 159 0.70 11.78 32.05
CA SER A 159 1.38 11.28 30.84
C SER A 159 0.94 11.99 29.55
N ILE A 160 -0.10 12.82 29.59
CA ILE A 160 -0.62 13.53 28.41
C ILE A 160 0.19 14.81 28.13
N PRO A 161 0.82 14.94 26.95
CA PRO A 161 1.53 16.17 26.57
C PRO A 161 0.56 17.30 26.23
N ASP A 162 1.04 18.55 26.29
CA ASP A 162 0.22 19.74 26.01
C ASP A 162 -0.36 19.74 24.59
N SER A 163 0.40 19.26 23.59
CA SER A 163 -0.04 19.15 22.19
C SER A 163 -1.19 18.17 21.97
N ALA A 164 -1.41 17.19 22.87
CA ALA A 164 -2.48 16.21 22.75
C ALA A 164 -3.76 16.60 23.54
N LYS A 165 -3.71 17.66 24.37
CA LYS A 165 -4.87 18.10 25.16
C LYS A 165 -6.06 18.55 24.31
N PRO A 166 -5.90 19.30 23.20
CA PRO A 166 -7.03 19.66 22.34
C PRO A 166 -7.72 18.43 21.76
N ALA A 167 -6.93 17.47 21.26
CA ALA A 167 -7.43 16.21 20.72
C ALA A 167 -8.22 15.39 21.75
N LEU A 168 -7.71 15.30 22.98
CA LEU A 168 -8.40 14.62 24.08
C LEU A 168 -9.73 15.30 24.44
N ALA A 169 -9.79 16.63 24.40
CA ALA A 169 -10.99 17.39 24.73
C ALA A 169 -12.15 17.11 23.76
N LEU A 170 -11.86 16.97 22.45
CA LEU A 170 -12.86 16.67 21.43
C LEU A 170 -13.55 15.31 21.61
N TRP A 171 -12.86 14.36 22.25
CA TRP A 171 -13.35 12.98 22.40
C TRP A 171 -13.94 12.66 23.77
N ARG A 172 -13.72 13.51 24.79
CA ARG A 172 -14.14 13.25 26.17
C ARG A 172 -15.65 13.05 26.32
N ASP A 173 -16.46 13.81 25.58
CA ASP A 173 -17.93 13.76 25.65
C ASP A 173 -18.54 12.92 24.52
N ALA A 174 -17.70 12.28 23.71
CA ALA A 174 -18.09 11.66 22.45
C ALA A 174 -18.31 10.14 22.58
N LEU A 175 -17.94 9.55 23.71
CA LEU A 175 -18.19 8.16 24.06
C LEU A 175 -19.54 8.00 24.74
N ASP A 176 -20.25 6.93 24.41
CA ASP A 176 -21.48 6.56 25.10
C ASP A 176 -21.20 6.02 26.53
N ALA A 177 -22.25 5.71 27.27
CA ALA A 177 -22.11 5.22 28.65
C ALA A 177 -21.38 3.87 28.72
N ASN A 178 -21.57 3.00 27.72
CA ASN A 178 -20.98 1.67 27.68
C ASN A 178 -19.47 1.73 27.42
N ALA A 179 -19.04 2.51 26.42
CA ALA A 179 -17.64 2.73 26.11
C ALA A 179 -16.92 3.44 27.27
N ASN A 180 -17.57 4.40 27.93
CA ASN A 180 -17.02 5.03 29.13
C ASN A 180 -16.83 4.03 30.29
N SER A 181 -17.80 3.13 30.50
CA SER A 181 -17.68 2.07 31.51
C SER A 181 -16.52 1.12 31.20
N ALA A 182 -16.43 0.64 29.95
CA ALA A 182 -15.35 -0.24 29.51
C ALA A 182 -13.97 0.45 29.61
N LEU A 183 -13.90 1.76 29.33
CA LEU A 183 -12.68 2.54 29.51
C LEU A 183 -12.26 2.66 30.99
N ASN A 184 -13.23 2.76 31.91
CA ASN A 184 -12.95 2.76 33.35
C ASN A 184 -12.44 1.38 33.82
N GLU A 185 -13.07 0.30 33.36
CA GLU A 185 -12.62 -1.08 33.62
C GLU A 185 -11.19 -1.29 33.11
N LEU A 186 -10.91 -0.83 31.88
CA LEU A 186 -9.59 -0.91 31.26
C LEU A 186 -8.53 -0.18 32.08
N ALA A 187 -8.83 1.02 32.56
CA ALA A 187 -7.90 1.79 33.37
C ALA A 187 -7.65 1.15 34.76
N ALA A 188 -8.67 0.54 35.36
CA ALA A 188 -8.53 -0.19 36.62
C ALA A 188 -7.70 -1.48 36.45
N ALA A 189 -7.78 -2.11 35.29
CA ALA A 189 -7.06 -3.33 34.95
C ALA A 189 -5.62 -3.12 34.44
N ARG A 190 -5.10 -1.88 34.46
CA ARG A 190 -3.79 -1.53 33.87
C ARG A 190 -2.63 -2.44 34.30
N ASP A 191 -2.65 -2.91 35.55
CA ASP A 191 -1.58 -3.71 36.15
C ASP A 191 -1.64 -5.21 35.80
N ASN A 192 -2.75 -5.70 35.23
CA ASN A 192 -2.92 -7.09 34.79
C ASN A 192 -3.29 -7.16 33.31
N GLN A 193 -2.40 -7.70 32.48
CA GLN A 193 -2.59 -7.76 31.04
C GLN A 193 -3.83 -8.59 30.63
N THR A 194 -4.16 -9.67 31.34
CA THR A 194 -5.33 -10.49 31.01
C THR A 194 -6.63 -9.70 31.20
N ASP A 195 -6.77 -9.06 32.36
CA ASP A 195 -7.96 -8.27 32.69
C ASP A 195 -8.05 -7.04 31.76
N PHE A 196 -6.90 -6.44 31.45
CA PHE A 196 -6.83 -5.32 30.51
C PHE A 196 -7.28 -5.71 29.10
N ILE A 197 -6.85 -6.88 28.61
CA ILE A 197 -7.25 -7.40 27.30
C ILE A 197 -8.76 -7.61 27.25
N THR A 198 -9.36 -8.19 28.29
CA THR A 198 -10.81 -8.38 28.38
C THR A 198 -11.53 -7.04 28.34
N ALA A 199 -11.10 -6.06 29.15
CA ALA A 199 -11.69 -4.72 29.14
C ALA A 199 -11.48 -3.97 27.81
N ALA A 200 -10.33 -4.15 27.16
CA ALA A 200 -10.05 -3.61 25.83
C ALA A 200 -10.98 -4.20 24.77
N ARG A 201 -11.28 -5.50 24.83
CA ARG A 201 -12.24 -6.12 23.91
C ARG A 201 -13.67 -5.63 24.15
N LYS A 202 -14.08 -5.45 25.41
CA LYS A 202 -15.36 -4.79 25.73
C LYS A 202 -15.44 -3.37 25.18
N LEU A 203 -14.36 -2.58 25.30
CA LEU A 203 -14.30 -1.23 24.74
C LEU A 203 -14.42 -1.25 23.21
N LEU A 204 -13.73 -2.15 22.54
CA LEU A 204 -13.80 -2.29 21.08
C LEU A 204 -15.20 -2.74 20.62
N ALA A 205 -15.86 -3.63 21.37
CA ALA A 205 -17.23 -4.03 21.11
C ALA A 205 -18.23 -2.87 21.30
N ALA A 206 -18.07 -2.08 22.37
CA ALA A 206 -18.91 -0.89 22.60
C ALA A 206 -18.74 0.18 21.52
N MET A 207 -17.57 0.21 20.85
CA MET A 207 -17.28 1.10 19.72
C MET A 207 -17.68 0.48 18.36
N GLU A 208 -18.39 -0.65 18.35
CA GLU A 208 -18.79 -1.40 17.14
C GLU A 208 -17.61 -1.86 16.26
N LEU A 209 -16.40 -1.90 16.82
CA LEU A 209 -15.18 -2.32 16.13
C LEU A 209 -14.95 -3.84 16.18
N ALA A 210 -15.56 -4.51 17.17
CA ALA A 210 -15.48 -5.95 17.36
C ALA A 210 -16.88 -6.55 17.60
N GLU A 211 -17.11 -7.77 17.11
CA GLU A 211 -18.32 -8.53 17.43
C GLU A 211 -18.35 -8.79 18.95
N GLY A 212 -19.47 -8.46 19.59
CA GLY A 212 -19.62 -8.55 21.05
C GLY A 212 -19.30 -9.94 21.58
N GLU A 213 -18.57 -10.00 22.68
CA GLU A 213 -18.35 -11.26 23.39
C GLU A 213 -19.68 -11.72 24.00
N VAL A 214 -20.18 -12.87 23.52
CA VAL A 214 -21.05 -13.70 24.36
C VAL A 214 -20.10 -14.27 25.41
N GLU A 215 -20.25 -13.83 26.66
CA GLU A 215 -19.57 -14.49 27.79
C GLU A 215 -19.87 -15.99 27.70
N PRO A 216 -18.85 -16.87 27.66
CA PRO A 216 -19.09 -18.25 28.06
C PRO A 216 -19.37 -18.19 29.56
N GLY A 217 -20.65 -18.28 29.91
CA GLY A 217 -21.05 -18.47 31.30
C GLY A 217 -20.39 -19.72 31.86
N ASP A 218 -19.99 -19.64 33.12
CA ASP A 218 -19.63 -20.77 33.95
C ASP A 218 -20.67 -21.89 33.77
N ASP A 219 -20.25 -22.99 33.16
CA ASP A 219 -20.85 -24.30 33.40
C ASP A 219 -19.69 -25.26 33.71
N ASP A 220 -19.63 -25.62 34.99
CA ASP A 220 -18.80 -26.64 35.59
C ASP A 220 -19.07 -28.02 34.99
N GLU A 221 -17.99 -28.81 34.93
CA GLU A 221 -17.95 -30.27 35.02
C GLU A 221 -18.97 -31.11 34.23
N SER A 222 -18.51 -31.73 33.13
CA SER A 222 -18.34 -33.19 33.03
C SER A 222 -18.11 -33.64 31.59
N GLU A 223 -17.13 -34.52 31.39
CA GLU A 223 -17.11 -35.65 30.44
C GLU A 223 -15.67 -36.16 30.36
N GLN A 224 -15.32 -37.14 31.19
CA GLN A 224 -15.39 -38.58 30.90
C GLN A 224 -14.36 -39.06 29.88
N GLU A 225 -13.56 -39.99 30.40
CA GLU A 225 -12.59 -40.85 29.75
C GLU A 225 -13.11 -41.43 28.43
N ASN A 226 -12.26 -41.44 27.41
CA ASN A 226 -12.27 -42.53 26.45
C ASN A 226 -10.84 -42.87 26.02
N GLU A 227 -10.35 -43.98 26.54
CA GLU A 227 -9.15 -44.67 26.09
C GLU A 227 -9.38 -45.32 24.71
N GLY A 228 -8.31 -45.39 23.91
CA GLY A 228 -8.08 -46.53 23.01
C GLY A 228 -8.14 -46.23 21.51
N GLY A 229 -6.98 -46.29 20.86
CA GLY A 229 -6.91 -46.46 19.40
C GLY A 229 -5.60 -46.04 18.75
N GLU A 230 -4.50 -46.72 19.09
CA GLU A 230 -3.24 -46.69 18.34
C GLU A 230 -3.46 -47.02 16.85
N GLN A 231 -2.73 -46.34 15.95
CA GLN A 231 -1.97 -46.98 14.86
C GLN A 231 -1.13 -45.95 14.11
N THR A 232 0.15 -45.88 14.48
CA THR A 232 1.25 -45.55 13.57
C THR A 232 1.60 -46.79 12.73
N PRO A 233 2.08 -46.59 11.49
CA PRO A 233 3.04 -47.51 10.92
C PRO A 233 4.36 -46.78 10.65
N GLN A 234 5.40 -47.28 11.30
CA GLN A 234 6.80 -47.01 10.99
C GLN A 234 7.43 -48.30 10.47
N GLN A 235 8.14 -48.21 9.34
CA GLN A 235 9.24 -49.08 8.88
C GLN A 235 10.01 -48.20 7.89
N ASP A 236 11.16 -47.61 8.24
CA ASP A 236 12.47 -48.21 8.51
C ASP A 236 13.04 -49.00 7.34
N ASN A 237 14.10 -48.47 6.75
CA ASN A 237 15.24 -49.30 6.35
C ASN A 237 16.51 -48.45 6.38
N SER A 238 17.31 -48.72 7.40
CA SER A 238 18.69 -48.30 7.57
C SER A 238 19.63 -49.31 6.87
N GLN A 239 20.68 -48.81 6.23
CA GLN A 239 21.92 -49.57 6.09
C GLN A 239 23.12 -48.61 6.11
N ASP A 240 23.95 -48.81 7.13
CA ASP A 240 25.24 -48.17 7.39
C ASP A 240 26.27 -48.47 6.29
N SER A 241 27.13 -47.47 6.02
CA SER A 241 28.56 -47.73 5.84
C SER A 241 29.35 -46.56 6.42
N GLN A 242 30.16 -46.88 7.42
CA GLN A 242 31.03 -45.97 8.16
C GLN A 242 32.21 -45.46 7.32
N GLY A 243 32.63 -44.23 7.65
CA GLY A 243 34.04 -43.85 7.82
C GLY A 243 34.82 -43.43 6.58
N GLU A 244 35.09 -42.14 6.45
CA GLU A 244 36.44 -41.60 6.67
C GLU A 244 36.46 -40.07 6.67
N SER A 245 37.17 -39.54 7.65
CA SER A 245 37.50 -38.15 7.89
C SER A 245 38.44 -37.57 6.83
N GLN A 246 38.16 -36.37 6.33
CA GLN A 246 39.19 -35.44 5.85
C GLN A 246 38.75 -33.99 6.09
N GLN A 247 39.61 -33.28 6.82
CA GLN A 247 39.65 -31.83 7.04
C GLN A 247 40.11 -31.10 5.77
N GLU A 248 39.89 -29.78 5.79
CA GLU A 248 40.46 -28.74 4.91
C GLU A 248 39.85 -28.73 3.48
N GLU A 249 39.45 -27.61 2.88
CA GLU A 249 40.09 -26.29 2.87
C GLU A 249 39.09 -25.24 2.32
N ALA A 250 39.12 -24.02 2.86
CA ALA A 250 38.50 -22.86 2.26
C ALA A 250 39.41 -22.29 1.16
N PRO A 251 38.91 -21.92 -0.03
CA PRO A 251 39.72 -21.16 -0.97
C PRO A 251 39.60 -19.66 -0.64
N MET A 252 40.58 -19.16 0.12
CA MET A 252 41.05 -17.78 -0.02
C MET A 252 42.11 -17.79 -1.13
N LEU A 253 41.88 -17.04 -2.22
CA LEU A 253 43.00 -16.49 -2.99
C LEU A 253 42.76 -15.02 -3.26
N ALA A 254 43.64 -14.22 -2.66
CA ALA A 254 43.86 -12.83 -2.95
C ALA A 254 44.53 -12.66 -4.32
N SER A 255 44.18 -11.58 -5.02
CA SER A 255 45.13 -10.83 -5.83
C SER A 255 44.88 -9.34 -5.59
N ALA A 256 46.00 -8.64 -5.39
CA ALA A 256 46.14 -7.32 -4.82
C ALA A 256 45.79 -6.19 -5.82
N PRO A 257 45.74 -4.92 -5.36
CA PRO A 257 45.32 -3.77 -6.16
C PRO A 257 46.49 -3.19 -6.96
N GLU A 258 46.24 -2.78 -8.20
CA GLU A 258 47.16 -1.90 -8.94
C GLU A 258 46.69 -0.45 -8.80
N MET A 259 47.49 0.32 -8.07
CA MET A 259 47.63 1.77 -8.25
C MET A 259 48.34 2.03 -9.58
N ALA A 260 47.81 2.97 -10.35
CA ALA A 260 48.59 3.73 -11.32
C ALA A 260 48.33 5.22 -11.06
N GLU A 261 49.36 5.89 -10.57
CA GLU A 261 49.50 7.33 -10.46
C GLU A 261 49.54 7.95 -11.85
N ALA A 262 48.92 9.13 -11.99
CA ALA A 262 49.36 10.14 -12.94
C ALA A 262 49.20 11.51 -12.26
N GLU A 263 50.34 12.07 -11.91
CA GLU A 263 50.53 13.41 -11.37
C GLU A 263 50.15 14.52 -12.37
N GLY A 264 49.56 15.59 -11.84
CA GLY A 264 50.13 16.94 -11.94
C GLY A 264 50.12 17.66 -13.30
N ALA A 265 49.23 18.65 -13.43
CA ALA A 265 49.59 19.94 -14.04
C ALA A 265 48.71 21.05 -13.44
N ASP A 266 49.39 22.00 -12.80
CA ASP A 266 48.90 23.23 -12.17
C ASP A 266 48.26 24.22 -13.16
N GLU A 267 47.21 24.90 -12.66
CA GLU A 267 46.88 26.35 -12.69
C GLU A 267 47.05 27.20 -13.99
N PRO A 268 46.29 28.32 -14.18
CA PRO A 268 45.91 29.29 -13.15
C PRO A 268 44.48 29.85 -13.21
N GLY A 269 44.12 30.56 -12.13
CA GLY A 269 42.89 31.33 -12.01
C GLY A 269 42.91 32.67 -12.75
N GLU A 270 41.72 33.23 -12.90
CA GLU A 270 41.48 34.64 -13.21
C GLU A 270 40.25 35.11 -12.42
N ASP A 271 40.51 36.06 -11.53
CA ASP A 271 39.53 36.97 -10.95
C ASP A 271 39.28 38.14 -11.91
N GLU A 272 38.06 38.67 -11.79
CA GLU A 272 37.67 40.08 -11.89
C GLU A 272 37.38 40.80 -13.23
N GLU A 273 36.34 41.64 -13.11
CA GLU A 273 35.99 42.86 -13.86
C GLU A 273 35.29 42.73 -15.23
N ASP A 274 34.28 43.52 -15.60
CA ASP A 274 33.46 44.53 -14.94
C ASP A 274 32.28 44.84 -15.90
N ALA A 275 31.12 45.20 -15.38
CA ALA A 275 30.12 46.00 -16.10
C ALA A 275 29.19 46.68 -15.09
N GLN A 276 29.66 47.83 -14.62
CA GLN A 276 28.94 48.81 -13.80
C GLN A 276 27.82 49.53 -14.57
N ASP A 277 27.01 50.21 -13.76
CA ASP A 277 26.20 51.40 -14.02
C ASP A 277 24.76 51.13 -14.50
N MET A 278 23.68 51.69 -13.94
CA MET A 278 23.44 52.85 -13.07
C MET A 278 21.89 52.93 -12.98
N GLY A 279 21.17 53.34 -11.94
CA GLY A 279 21.49 53.93 -10.65
C GLY A 279 20.23 53.91 -9.77
N ALA A 280 20.44 54.23 -8.49
CA ALA A 280 19.39 54.52 -7.52
C ALA A 280 18.86 55.95 -7.73
N ASP A 281 17.57 56.20 -7.48
CA ASP A 281 17.20 57.16 -6.42
C ASP A 281 15.72 57.08 -6.00
N ASP A 282 15.55 57.12 -4.68
CA ASP A 282 14.48 57.58 -3.80
C ASP A 282 12.98 57.65 -4.19
N GLY A 283 12.15 57.17 -3.25
CA GLY A 283 10.77 57.63 -3.10
C GLY A 283 9.86 56.72 -2.29
N GLU A 284 10.02 56.67 -0.96
CA GLU A 284 8.97 56.16 -0.05
C GLU A 284 7.73 57.08 -0.08
N ALA A 285 6.60 56.56 -0.57
CA ALA A 285 5.25 57.08 -0.32
C ALA A 285 4.19 55.98 -0.54
N PRO A 286 3.02 56.02 0.12
CA PRO A 286 2.23 54.84 0.48
C PRO A 286 1.42 54.25 -0.70
N ALA A 287 1.26 52.92 -0.68
CA ALA A 287 0.54 52.14 -1.68
C ALA A 287 -0.95 52.51 -1.77
N GLY A 288 -1.35 53.10 -2.90
CA GLY A 288 -2.75 53.18 -3.33
C GLY A 288 -3.21 51.89 -4.02
N PRO A 289 -4.53 51.60 -4.08
CA PRO A 289 -5.04 50.30 -4.53
C PRO A 289 -4.84 50.13 -6.04
N GLN A 290 -3.98 49.18 -6.44
CA GLN A 290 -3.80 48.81 -7.84
C GLN A 290 -5.04 48.08 -8.37
N GLN A 291 -5.61 48.63 -9.44
CA GLN A 291 -6.67 47.98 -10.22
C GLN A 291 -6.16 46.67 -10.81
N ARG A 292 -6.88 45.58 -10.52
CA ARG A 292 -6.64 44.24 -11.06
C ARG A 292 -6.67 44.29 -12.59
N ARG A 293 -5.52 44.13 -13.22
CA ARG A 293 -5.41 43.96 -14.68
C ARG A 293 -6.11 42.65 -15.06
N PRO A 294 -7.02 42.63 -16.06
CA PRO A 294 -7.66 41.38 -16.47
C PRO A 294 -6.59 40.40 -16.98
N PRO A 295 -6.75 39.09 -16.71
CA PRO A 295 -5.78 38.09 -17.15
C PRO A 295 -5.68 38.11 -18.68
N ALA A 296 -4.45 38.06 -19.19
CA ALA A 296 -4.19 37.93 -20.62
C ALA A 296 -4.86 36.66 -21.17
N PRO A 297 -5.31 36.66 -22.44
CA PRO A 297 -5.90 35.47 -23.05
C PRO A 297 -4.87 34.33 -23.05
N SER A 298 -5.30 33.14 -22.65
CA SER A 298 -4.46 31.95 -22.54
C SER A 298 -3.91 31.56 -23.91
N ASP A 299 -2.58 31.52 -24.03
CA ASP A 299 -1.93 30.86 -25.16
C ASP A 299 -2.31 29.37 -25.18
N ASP A 300 -2.78 28.91 -26.33
CA ASP A 300 -3.17 27.54 -26.67
C ASP A 300 -1.96 26.56 -26.70
N HIS A 301 -0.78 27.03 -26.29
CA HIS A 301 0.47 26.27 -26.20
C HIS A 301 0.60 25.39 -24.94
N THR A 302 -0.47 25.25 -24.17
CA THR A 302 -0.46 24.54 -22.88
C THR A 302 -0.91 23.07 -22.95
N SER A 303 -1.47 22.62 -24.07
CA SER A 303 -1.88 21.21 -24.26
C SER A 303 -0.69 20.27 -24.48
N TYR A 304 -0.74 19.08 -23.90
CA TYR A 304 0.26 18.04 -24.13
C TYR A 304 0.35 17.62 -25.60
N ARG A 305 1.57 17.40 -26.11
CA ARG A 305 1.83 16.87 -27.45
C ARG A 305 3.05 15.96 -27.45
N ALA A 306 3.07 15.00 -28.35
CA ALA A 306 4.28 14.24 -28.69
C ALA A 306 4.95 14.87 -29.92
N PHE A 307 6.28 14.96 -29.90
CA PHE A 307 7.04 15.44 -31.06
C PHE A 307 6.83 14.52 -32.28
N THR A 308 6.96 13.21 -32.05
CA THR A 308 6.62 12.16 -33.01
C THR A 308 6.15 10.91 -32.28
N ARG A 309 5.34 10.11 -32.97
CA ARG A 309 4.88 8.78 -32.53
C ARG A 309 5.46 7.65 -33.39
N ALA A 310 6.29 7.99 -34.37
CA ALA A 310 6.80 7.03 -35.36
C ALA A 310 7.67 5.91 -34.77
N HIS A 311 8.23 6.13 -33.58
CA HIS A 311 9.14 5.20 -32.91
C HIS A 311 8.52 4.52 -31.69
N ASP A 312 7.25 4.82 -31.38
CA ASP A 312 6.50 4.16 -30.32
C ASP A 312 6.20 2.72 -30.74
N GLU A 313 6.31 1.78 -29.79
CA GLU A 313 6.05 0.36 -30.06
C GLU A 313 5.04 -0.24 -29.08
N GLU A 314 4.14 -1.07 -29.61
CA GLU A 314 3.33 -2.03 -28.86
C GLU A 314 3.89 -3.43 -29.20
N ILE A 315 4.29 -4.19 -28.18
CA ILE A 315 5.00 -5.45 -28.36
C ILE A 315 4.49 -6.51 -27.37
N GLU A 316 4.44 -7.77 -27.81
CA GLU A 316 4.13 -8.89 -26.92
C GLU A 316 5.35 -9.31 -26.10
N ALA A 317 5.12 -9.82 -24.90
CA ALA A 317 6.21 -10.23 -24.02
C ALA A 317 7.10 -11.34 -24.61
N GLU A 318 6.55 -12.19 -25.48
CA GLU A 318 7.25 -13.29 -26.15
C GLU A 318 8.26 -12.80 -27.19
N ASP A 319 8.02 -11.63 -27.78
CA ASP A 319 8.93 -11.02 -28.77
C ASP A 319 10.10 -10.28 -28.13
N LEU A 320 10.02 -10.01 -26.82
CA LEU A 320 11.05 -9.27 -26.10
C LEU A 320 12.17 -10.17 -25.58
N CYS A 321 11.93 -11.45 -25.33
CA CYS A 321 12.82 -12.31 -24.56
C CYS A 321 12.76 -13.76 -25.05
N ASP A 322 13.92 -14.42 -25.08
CA ASP A 322 14.01 -15.80 -25.54
C ASP A 322 13.18 -16.75 -24.66
N PRO A 323 12.54 -17.79 -25.23
CA PRO A 323 11.66 -18.69 -24.47
C PRO A 323 12.32 -19.36 -23.26
N ASP A 324 13.62 -19.65 -23.34
CA ASP A 324 14.40 -20.27 -22.26
C ASP A 324 14.68 -19.26 -21.12
N GLU A 325 15.00 -18.02 -21.46
CA GLU A 325 15.19 -16.93 -20.50
C GLU A 325 13.85 -16.63 -19.79
N LEU A 326 12.74 -16.53 -20.53
CA LEU A 326 11.39 -16.40 -19.97
C LEU A 326 11.05 -17.55 -19.01
N GLY A 327 11.47 -18.78 -19.33
CA GLY A 327 11.29 -19.94 -18.45
C GLY A 327 12.02 -19.80 -17.12
N ARG A 328 13.26 -19.29 -17.14
CA ARG A 328 14.06 -19.03 -15.92
C ARG A 328 13.44 -17.92 -15.07
N LEU A 329 13.11 -16.78 -15.69
CA LEU A 329 12.46 -15.65 -15.03
C LEU A 329 11.12 -16.06 -14.40
N ARG A 330 10.36 -16.91 -15.10
CA ARG A 330 9.12 -17.46 -14.54
C ARG A 330 9.37 -18.33 -13.31
N THR A 331 10.41 -19.16 -13.33
CA THR A 331 10.77 -20.01 -12.20
C THR A 331 11.14 -19.17 -10.98
N GLN A 332 11.85 -18.07 -11.18
CA GLN A 332 12.17 -17.10 -10.13
C GLN A 332 10.91 -16.47 -9.53
N LEU A 333 9.97 -16.03 -10.37
CA LEU A 333 8.68 -15.49 -9.91
C LEU A 333 7.88 -16.55 -9.13
N ASP A 334 7.89 -17.80 -9.59
CA ASP A 334 7.21 -18.91 -8.91
C ASP A 334 7.76 -19.18 -7.51
N GLN A 335 9.08 -19.12 -7.32
CA GLN A 335 9.72 -19.29 -6.01
C GLN A 335 9.25 -18.21 -5.02
N GLN A 336 9.14 -16.97 -5.48
CA GLN A 336 8.63 -15.87 -4.65
C GLN A 336 7.14 -16.05 -4.31
N LEU A 337 6.35 -16.58 -5.25
CA LEU A 337 4.93 -16.86 -5.04
C LEU A 337 4.63 -18.02 -4.08
N GLN A 338 5.56 -18.97 -3.85
CA GLN A 338 5.33 -20.16 -3.02
C GLN A 338 4.80 -19.81 -1.63
N HIS A 339 5.38 -18.81 -0.97
CA HIS A 339 5.01 -18.38 0.37
C HIS A 339 3.61 -17.73 0.42
N LEU A 340 3.13 -17.20 -0.71
CA LEU A 340 1.84 -16.50 -0.82
C LEU A 340 0.71 -17.41 -1.33
N GLN A 341 0.99 -18.64 -1.77
CA GLN A 341 -0.01 -19.53 -2.37
C GLN A 341 -1.20 -19.84 -1.44
N ALA A 342 -0.93 -20.05 -0.14
CA ALA A 342 -1.98 -20.36 0.84
C ALA A 342 -2.93 -19.17 1.05
N VAL A 343 -2.38 -17.96 1.10
CA VAL A 343 -3.14 -16.70 1.22
C VAL A 343 -3.98 -16.49 -0.04
N VAL A 344 -3.36 -16.59 -1.22
CA VAL A 344 -4.03 -16.39 -2.52
C VAL A 344 -5.17 -17.38 -2.73
N SER A 345 -4.99 -18.65 -2.34
CA SER A 345 -6.03 -19.67 -2.50
C SER A 345 -7.25 -19.39 -1.60
N LYS A 346 -7.02 -19.00 -0.34
CA LYS A 346 -8.10 -18.59 0.58
C LYS A 346 -8.86 -17.38 0.05
N LEU A 347 -8.14 -16.42 -0.52
CA LEU A 347 -8.69 -15.19 -1.07
C LEU A 347 -9.50 -15.43 -2.35
N ALA A 348 -8.97 -16.21 -3.28
CA ALA A 348 -9.69 -16.62 -4.47
C ALA A 348 -10.99 -17.34 -4.11
N ASN A 349 -10.96 -18.24 -3.12
CA ASN A 349 -12.15 -18.93 -2.64
C ASN A 349 -13.14 -18.01 -1.92
N ARG A 350 -12.68 -16.92 -1.28
CA ARG A 350 -13.55 -15.93 -0.62
C ARG A 350 -14.23 -15.03 -1.65
N LEU A 351 -13.49 -14.55 -2.64
CA LEU A 351 -14.02 -13.77 -3.76
C LEU A 351 -14.97 -14.61 -4.59
N GLN A 352 -14.57 -15.83 -4.97
CA GLN A 352 -15.43 -16.75 -5.69
C GLN A 352 -16.73 -17.01 -4.92
N ARG A 353 -16.67 -17.28 -3.60
CA ARG A 353 -17.88 -17.47 -2.79
C ARG A 353 -18.76 -16.22 -2.72
N ARG A 354 -18.19 -15.02 -2.56
CA ARG A 354 -18.96 -13.77 -2.55
C ARG A 354 -19.61 -13.49 -3.90
N LEU A 355 -18.86 -13.68 -4.99
CA LEU A 355 -19.38 -13.52 -6.35
C LEU A 355 -20.48 -14.55 -6.65
N LEU A 356 -20.30 -15.82 -6.27
CA LEU A 356 -21.34 -16.84 -6.36
C LEU A 356 -22.55 -16.54 -5.47
N ALA A 357 -22.37 -15.89 -4.32
CA ALA A 357 -23.48 -15.46 -3.46
C ALA A 357 -24.27 -14.29 -4.08
N GLN A 358 -23.60 -13.37 -4.78
CA GLN A 358 -24.28 -12.37 -5.61
C GLN A 358 -24.97 -13.00 -6.83
N GLN A 359 -24.55 -14.19 -7.29
CA GLN A 359 -25.24 -14.99 -8.32
C GLN A 359 -26.48 -15.73 -7.82
N THR A 360 -27.10 -15.31 -6.69
CA THR A 360 -28.37 -15.90 -6.27
C THR A 360 -29.36 -15.75 -7.42
N ARG A 361 -29.70 -16.87 -8.06
CA ARG A 361 -30.48 -16.96 -9.30
C ARG A 361 -31.75 -16.11 -9.18
N ALA A 362 -31.74 -14.94 -9.80
CA ALA A 362 -32.93 -14.12 -9.89
C ALA A 362 -33.82 -14.73 -10.98
N TRP A 363 -35.01 -15.14 -10.59
CA TRP A 363 -36.04 -15.60 -11.52
C TRP A 363 -36.96 -14.43 -11.80
N GLU A 364 -37.14 -14.11 -13.08
CA GLU A 364 -38.20 -13.22 -13.51
C GLU A 364 -39.47 -14.06 -13.70
N PHE A 365 -40.56 -13.63 -13.07
CA PHE A 365 -41.86 -14.31 -13.08
C PHE A 365 -42.86 -13.50 -13.90
N ASP A 366 -44.00 -14.11 -14.21
CA ASP A 366 -45.09 -13.48 -14.93
C ASP A 366 -44.67 -12.99 -16.33
N LEU A 367 -43.93 -13.82 -17.05
CA LEU A 367 -43.56 -13.57 -18.45
C LEU A 367 -44.58 -14.18 -19.42
N GLU A 368 -44.69 -13.62 -20.63
CA GLU A 368 -45.51 -14.14 -21.72
C GLU A 368 -44.87 -15.38 -22.39
N GLU A 369 -43.55 -15.51 -22.30
CA GLU A 369 -42.77 -16.63 -22.84
C GLU A 369 -41.63 -17.03 -21.89
N GLY A 370 -41.19 -18.29 -21.96
CA GLY A 370 -40.08 -18.80 -21.16
C GLY A 370 -40.30 -20.23 -20.64
N MET A 371 -39.72 -20.55 -19.49
CA MET A 371 -39.92 -21.83 -18.81
C MET A 371 -41.21 -21.77 -17.98
N LEU A 372 -42.06 -22.79 -18.02
CA LEU A 372 -43.28 -22.79 -17.20
C LEU A 372 -42.96 -22.76 -15.70
N ASP A 373 -43.64 -21.90 -14.93
CA ASP A 373 -43.62 -21.88 -13.47
C ASP A 373 -44.64 -22.90 -12.91
N PRO A 374 -44.21 -24.07 -12.41
CA PRO A 374 -45.13 -25.13 -11.98
C PRO A 374 -45.99 -24.69 -10.78
N ALA A 375 -45.50 -23.76 -9.97
CA ALA A 375 -46.21 -23.27 -8.79
C ALA A 375 -47.43 -22.40 -9.14
N ARG A 376 -47.44 -21.78 -10.33
CA ARG A 376 -48.52 -20.91 -10.80
C ARG A 376 -49.42 -21.58 -11.83
N LEU A 377 -49.16 -22.84 -12.19
CA LEU A 377 -49.93 -23.58 -13.19
C LEU A 377 -51.43 -23.68 -12.84
N SER A 378 -51.77 -23.70 -11.55
CA SER A 378 -53.16 -23.71 -11.07
C SER A 378 -53.94 -22.46 -11.45
N ARG A 379 -53.28 -21.31 -11.66
CA ARG A 379 -53.92 -20.06 -12.11
C ARG A 379 -54.43 -20.14 -13.55
N VAL A 380 -53.75 -20.90 -14.41
CA VAL A 380 -54.20 -21.13 -15.79
C VAL A 380 -55.60 -21.77 -15.82
N ILE A 381 -55.89 -22.61 -14.82
CA ILE A 381 -57.19 -23.28 -14.67
C ILE A 381 -58.20 -22.36 -13.97
N ALA A 382 -57.77 -21.64 -12.93
CA ALA A 382 -58.66 -20.83 -12.09
C ALA A 382 -59.08 -19.48 -12.72
N ASP A 383 -58.19 -18.84 -13.48
CA ASP A 383 -58.46 -17.56 -14.16
C ASP A 383 -57.70 -17.48 -15.51
N PRO A 384 -58.32 -17.90 -16.62
CA PRO A 384 -57.70 -17.93 -17.94
C PRO A 384 -57.30 -16.56 -18.51
N LEU A 385 -57.78 -15.45 -17.94
CA LEU A 385 -57.50 -14.09 -18.42
C LEU A 385 -56.22 -13.50 -17.81
N LEU A 386 -55.61 -14.17 -16.82
CA LEU A 386 -54.44 -13.72 -16.05
C LEU A 386 -53.18 -14.57 -16.33
N ALA A 387 -53.05 -15.07 -17.56
CA ALA A 387 -52.12 -16.14 -17.93
C ALA A 387 -50.67 -15.67 -18.22
N LEU A 388 -50.00 -15.10 -17.23
CA LEU A 388 -48.54 -14.96 -17.23
C LEU A 388 -47.96 -16.06 -16.33
N THR A 389 -47.60 -17.21 -16.91
CA THR A 389 -47.18 -18.41 -16.15
C THR A 389 -45.73 -18.82 -16.46
N TYR A 390 -45.02 -18.03 -17.25
CA TYR A 390 -43.64 -18.31 -17.58
C TYR A 390 -42.70 -17.58 -16.62
N LYS A 391 -41.57 -18.24 -16.37
CA LYS A 391 -40.42 -17.72 -15.65
C LYS A 391 -39.18 -17.87 -16.51
N ARG A 392 -38.23 -16.96 -16.33
CA ARG A 392 -36.93 -17.02 -17.00
C ARG A 392 -35.84 -16.86 -15.96
N GLU A 393 -34.78 -17.66 -16.08
CA GLU A 393 -33.57 -17.45 -15.30
C GLU A 393 -32.86 -16.23 -15.86
N ARG A 394 -32.59 -15.23 -15.02
CA ARG A 394 -31.87 -14.03 -15.43
C ARG A 394 -30.38 -14.39 -15.55
N ASP A 395 -29.80 -14.13 -16.71
CA ASP A 395 -28.34 -14.25 -16.90
C ASP A 395 -27.64 -13.25 -15.97
N THR A 396 -26.51 -13.66 -15.39
CA THR A 396 -25.77 -12.85 -14.42
C THR A 396 -24.82 -11.91 -15.14
N ASP A 397 -25.00 -10.60 -14.95
CA ASP A 397 -24.23 -9.50 -15.57
C ASP A 397 -22.71 -9.60 -15.30
N PHE A 398 -22.30 -10.37 -14.31
CA PHE A 398 -20.90 -10.51 -13.90
C PHE A 398 -19.99 -11.18 -14.93
N ARG A 399 -20.54 -12.06 -15.79
CA ARG A 399 -19.74 -12.67 -16.90
C ARG A 399 -19.33 -11.64 -17.97
N ASP A 400 -19.91 -10.44 -17.91
CA ASP A 400 -19.68 -9.35 -18.84
C ASP A 400 -18.79 -8.24 -18.26
N THR A 401 -17.75 -8.66 -17.51
CA THR A 401 -16.75 -7.76 -16.91
C THR A 401 -15.35 -8.05 -17.46
N VAL A 402 -14.64 -6.98 -17.83
CA VAL A 402 -13.23 -7.00 -18.20
C VAL A 402 -12.40 -6.11 -17.28
N VAL A 403 -11.23 -6.61 -16.88
CA VAL A 403 -10.26 -5.90 -16.04
C VAL A 403 -8.93 -5.80 -16.78
N THR A 404 -8.42 -4.60 -17.02
CA THR A 404 -7.06 -4.38 -17.52
C THR A 404 -6.17 -3.93 -16.38
N LEU A 405 -5.09 -4.68 -16.14
CA LEU A 405 -4.01 -4.32 -15.22
C LEU A 405 -2.92 -3.60 -16.02
N LEU A 406 -2.65 -2.33 -15.72
CA LEU A 406 -1.59 -1.53 -16.32
C LEU A 406 -0.45 -1.35 -15.31
N ILE A 407 0.69 -1.98 -15.58
CA ILE A 407 1.82 -2.05 -14.64
C ILE A 407 2.96 -1.15 -15.11
N ASP A 408 3.44 -0.30 -14.22
CA ASP A 408 4.60 0.54 -14.47
C ASP A 408 5.88 -0.32 -14.48
N ASN A 409 6.62 -0.23 -15.59
CA ASN A 409 7.93 -0.84 -15.77
C ASN A 409 9.04 0.24 -15.72
N SER A 410 8.87 1.29 -14.92
CA SER A 410 9.87 2.34 -14.69
C SER A 410 11.09 1.86 -13.88
N GLY A 411 12.17 2.63 -13.95
CA GLY A 411 13.43 2.35 -13.26
C GLY A 411 13.33 2.53 -11.75
N SER A 412 12.39 3.33 -11.25
CA SER A 412 12.08 3.44 -9.82
C SER A 412 11.46 2.14 -9.27
N MET A 413 10.79 1.35 -10.13
CA MET A 413 10.22 0.05 -9.77
C MET A 413 11.28 -1.04 -9.55
N ARG A 414 12.57 -0.79 -9.80
CA ARG A 414 13.63 -1.81 -9.72
C ARG A 414 13.70 -2.50 -8.36
N GLY A 415 13.98 -3.80 -8.40
CA GLY A 415 14.16 -4.63 -7.22
C GLY A 415 12.83 -5.10 -6.63
N ARG A 416 12.53 -4.68 -5.40
CA ARG A 416 11.34 -5.15 -4.69
C ARG A 416 10.01 -4.67 -5.31
N PRO A 417 9.83 -3.40 -5.72
CA PRO A 417 8.54 -2.93 -6.22
C PRO A 417 8.03 -3.67 -7.46
N ILE A 418 8.87 -3.89 -8.47
CA ILE A 418 8.49 -4.64 -9.68
C ILE A 418 8.18 -6.10 -9.38
N THR A 419 8.91 -6.69 -8.42
CA THR A 419 8.65 -8.05 -7.94
C THR A 419 7.26 -8.13 -7.31
N VAL A 420 6.91 -7.15 -6.45
CA VAL A 420 5.57 -7.05 -5.88
C VAL A 420 4.55 -6.89 -7.00
N ALA A 421 4.73 -5.97 -7.94
CA ALA A 421 3.83 -5.73 -9.07
C ALA A 421 3.58 -6.99 -9.92
N ALA A 422 4.63 -7.76 -10.22
CA ALA A 422 4.54 -9.01 -10.97
C ALA A 422 3.73 -10.07 -10.20
N MET A 423 3.95 -10.19 -8.89
CA MET A 423 3.14 -11.05 -8.04
C MET A 423 1.68 -10.58 -8.00
N CYS A 424 1.42 -9.27 -7.92
CA CYS A 424 0.06 -8.71 -7.99
C CYS A 424 -0.64 -9.11 -9.28
N GLY A 425 0.02 -8.86 -10.41
CA GLY A 425 -0.50 -9.16 -11.74
C GLY A 425 -0.85 -10.64 -11.89
N ASP A 426 0.04 -11.54 -11.44
CA ASP A 426 -0.22 -12.99 -11.47
C ASP A 426 -1.42 -13.37 -10.59
N ILE A 427 -1.40 -12.94 -9.32
CA ILE A 427 -2.42 -13.27 -8.33
C ILE A 427 -3.80 -12.79 -8.79
N LEU A 428 -3.90 -11.55 -9.26
CA LEU A 428 -5.16 -10.97 -9.73
C LEU A 428 -5.65 -11.64 -11.00
N ALA A 429 -4.81 -11.75 -12.02
CA ALA A 429 -5.22 -12.37 -13.28
C ALA A 429 -5.70 -13.80 -13.05
N ARG A 430 -4.98 -14.58 -12.24
CA ARG A 430 -5.36 -15.95 -11.90
C ARG A 430 -6.65 -16.02 -11.09
N THR A 431 -6.88 -15.07 -10.18
CA THR A 431 -8.04 -15.09 -9.26
C THR A 431 -9.33 -14.64 -9.95
N LEU A 432 -9.25 -13.57 -10.74
CA LEU A 432 -10.37 -13.02 -11.49
C LEU A 432 -10.80 -13.96 -12.63
N GLU A 433 -9.87 -14.60 -13.35
CA GLU A 433 -10.22 -15.60 -14.36
C GLU A 433 -10.93 -16.82 -13.79
N ARG A 434 -10.56 -17.26 -12.57
CA ARG A 434 -11.30 -18.33 -11.87
C ARG A 434 -12.75 -17.95 -11.58
N CYS A 435 -13.04 -16.65 -11.52
CA CYS A 435 -14.37 -16.10 -11.35
C CYS A 435 -15.04 -15.77 -12.70
N ALA A 436 -14.48 -16.22 -13.84
CA ALA A 436 -14.96 -15.97 -15.20
C ALA A 436 -14.92 -14.48 -15.64
N VAL A 437 -14.08 -13.66 -15.00
CA VAL A 437 -13.79 -12.29 -15.43
C VAL A 437 -12.65 -12.32 -16.45
N LYS A 438 -12.79 -11.55 -17.53
CA LYS A 438 -11.73 -11.38 -18.53
C LYS A 438 -10.66 -10.46 -17.99
N VAL A 439 -9.38 -10.83 -18.13
CA VAL A 439 -8.27 -10.03 -17.59
C VAL A 439 -7.20 -9.76 -18.64
N GLU A 440 -6.83 -8.51 -18.84
CA GLU A 440 -5.68 -8.10 -19.62
C GLU A 440 -4.55 -7.66 -18.68
N VAL A 441 -3.29 -7.99 -19.00
CA VAL A 441 -2.11 -7.55 -18.24
C VAL A 441 -1.16 -6.84 -19.19
N LEU A 442 -0.99 -5.55 -18.94
CA LEU A 442 -0.21 -4.61 -19.74
C LEU A 442 0.93 -4.03 -18.91
N GLY A 443 2.03 -3.71 -19.58
CA GLY A 443 3.16 -2.98 -19.04
C GLY A 443 3.46 -1.73 -19.84
N PHE A 444 4.07 -0.73 -19.23
CA PHE A 444 4.55 0.44 -19.94
C PHE A 444 5.91 0.91 -19.43
N THR A 445 6.75 1.32 -20.37
CA THR A 445 8.04 1.97 -20.12
C THR A 445 8.46 2.72 -21.38
N THR A 446 9.68 3.24 -21.44
CA THR A 446 10.27 3.82 -22.64
C THR A 446 11.23 2.84 -23.33
N ARG A 447 11.49 3.04 -24.62
CA ARG A 447 12.46 2.20 -25.35
C ARG A 447 13.89 2.44 -24.90
N ALA A 448 14.23 3.70 -24.61
CA ALA A 448 15.56 4.15 -24.26
C ALA A 448 15.54 5.08 -23.03
N TRP A 449 16.69 5.16 -22.37
CA TRP A 449 16.95 6.18 -21.36
C TRP A 449 17.30 7.50 -22.03
N LYS A 450 16.83 8.61 -21.46
CA LYS A 450 17.20 9.97 -21.86
C LYS A 450 16.95 10.25 -23.36
N GLY A 451 15.78 9.78 -23.82
CA GLY A 451 15.27 10.06 -25.16
C GLY A 451 15.88 9.16 -26.22
N GLY A 452 15.01 8.48 -26.98
CA GLY A 452 15.38 7.64 -28.11
C GLY A 452 15.41 8.38 -29.45
N GLN A 453 14.89 7.74 -30.49
CA GLN A 453 14.90 8.24 -31.87
C GLN A 453 14.04 9.49 -32.03
N SER A 454 13.01 9.67 -31.19
CA SER A 454 12.22 10.91 -31.16
C SER A 454 13.07 12.13 -30.78
N ARG A 455 14.01 11.98 -29.84
CA ARG A 455 14.95 13.04 -29.46
C ARG A 455 15.95 13.32 -30.58
N GLU A 456 16.50 12.28 -31.18
CA GLU A 456 17.43 12.41 -32.31
C GLU A 456 16.78 13.13 -33.49
N SER A 457 15.54 12.77 -33.83
CA SER A 457 14.75 13.40 -34.88
C SER A 457 14.48 14.88 -34.58
N TRP A 458 14.21 15.22 -33.32
CA TRP A 458 14.05 16.61 -32.89
C TRP A 458 15.34 17.43 -33.02
N VAL A 459 16.48 16.84 -32.65
CA VAL A 459 17.80 17.47 -32.84
C VAL A 459 18.11 17.66 -34.32
N ALA A 460 17.84 16.65 -35.15
CA ALA A 460 18.02 16.72 -36.61
C ALA A 460 17.11 17.75 -37.27
N ALA A 461 15.91 17.97 -36.73
CA ALA A 461 14.96 18.99 -37.18
C ALA A 461 15.32 20.43 -36.74
N GLY A 462 16.49 20.66 -36.15
CA GLY A 462 16.95 21.98 -35.74
C GLY A 462 16.40 22.45 -34.39
N LYS A 463 15.98 21.51 -33.53
CA LYS A 463 15.49 21.78 -32.16
C LYS A 463 14.36 22.81 -32.09
N PRO A 464 13.22 22.59 -32.81
CA PRO A 464 12.07 23.48 -32.71
C PRO A 464 11.60 23.64 -31.26
N ALA A 465 11.16 24.85 -30.90
CA ALA A 465 10.71 25.18 -29.55
C ALA A 465 9.44 24.39 -29.15
N HIS A 466 9.32 24.13 -27.84
CA HIS A 466 8.20 23.40 -27.22
C HIS A 466 7.90 22.04 -27.87
N PRO A 467 8.89 21.14 -28.06
CA PRO A 467 8.67 19.92 -28.85
C PRO A 467 7.66 18.95 -28.23
N GLY A 468 7.32 19.10 -26.95
CA GLY A 468 6.51 18.13 -26.22
C GLY A 468 7.31 16.89 -25.86
N ARG A 469 6.68 15.71 -25.85
CA ARG A 469 7.34 14.43 -25.55
C ARG A 469 8.45 14.12 -26.56
N LEU A 470 9.61 13.71 -26.05
CA LEU A 470 10.82 13.40 -26.81
C LEU A 470 11.35 11.97 -26.66
N ASN A 471 10.71 11.11 -25.87
CA ASN A 471 11.17 9.72 -25.69
C ASN A 471 10.17 8.73 -26.27
N ASP A 472 10.68 7.65 -26.86
CA ASP A 472 9.89 6.62 -27.54
C ASP A 472 9.20 5.71 -26.52
N LEU A 473 7.91 5.44 -26.70
CA LEU A 473 7.16 4.56 -25.79
C LEU A 473 7.40 3.08 -26.12
N ARG A 474 7.36 2.26 -25.08
CA ARG A 474 7.25 0.81 -25.16
C ARG A 474 6.07 0.35 -24.33
N HIS A 475 5.02 -0.08 -25.02
CA HIS A 475 3.85 -0.71 -24.43
C HIS A 475 3.94 -2.22 -24.58
N ILE A 476 3.82 -2.95 -23.48
CA ILE A 476 4.06 -4.38 -23.42
C ILE A 476 2.75 -5.09 -23.14
N ILE A 477 2.41 -6.09 -23.95
CA ILE A 477 1.28 -6.98 -23.68
C ILE A 477 1.85 -8.26 -23.07
N TYR A 478 1.71 -8.41 -21.74
CA TYR A 478 2.06 -9.67 -21.08
C TYR A 478 0.98 -10.72 -21.30
N LYS A 479 -0.29 -10.28 -21.31
CA LYS A 479 -1.47 -11.15 -21.51
C LYS A 479 -2.62 -10.34 -22.10
N ALA A 480 -3.09 -10.73 -23.28
CA ALA A 480 -4.35 -10.19 -23.83
C ALA A 480 -5.58 -10.68 -23.04
N ALA A 481 -6.68 -9.90 -23.07
CA ALA A 481 -7.92 -10.20 -22.35
C ALA A 481 -8.49 -11.60 -22.63
N ASP A 482 -8.40 -12.06 -23.89
CA ASP A 482 -8.94 -13.34 -24.34
C ASP A 482 -7.96 -14.52 -24.22
N THR A 483 -6.68 -14.24 -23.96
CA THR A 483 -5.66 -15.27 -23.77
C THR A 483 -5.77 -15.83 -22.36
N PRO A 484 -6.04 -17.14 -22.15
CA PRO A 484 -6.11 -17.71 -20.81
C PRO A 484 -4.80 -17.54 -20.05
N TRP A 485 -4.85 -17.26 -18.74
CA TRP A 485 -3.66 -17.07 -17.89
C TRP A 485 -2.65 -18.20 -18.02
N ARG A 486 -3.12 -19.45 -18.17
CA ARG A 486 -2.23 -20.62 -18.32
C ARG A 486 -1.27 -20.51 -19.51
N ARG A 487 -1.68 -19.85 -20.60
CA ARG A 487 -0.83 -19.65 -21.79
C ARG A 487 0.16 -18.50 -21.58
N ALA A 488 -0.32 -17.37 -21.06
CA ALA A 488 0.49 -16.19 -20.79
C ALA A 488 1.31 -16.28 -19.47
N ARG A 489 1.27 -17.41 -18.76
CA ARG A 489 1.89 -17.57 -17.44
C ARG A 489 3.38 -17.24 -17.45
N LYS A 490 4.10 -17.68 -18.50
CA LYS A 490 5.55 -17.44 -18.63
C LYS A 490 5.85 -15.97 -18.84
N ASN A 491 5.00 -15.27 -19.58
CA ASN A 491 5.17 -13.88 -20.00
C ASN A 491 5.26 -12.93 -18.80
N LEU A 492 4.54 -13.22 -17.71
CA LEU A 492 4.62 -12.43 -16.48
C LEU A 492 6.01 -12.42 -15.83
N GLY A 493 6.84 -13.44 -16.09
CA GLY A 493 8.23 -13.47 -15.62
C GLY A 493 9.09 -12.38 -16.26
N LEU A 494 8.74 -11.89 -17.44
CA LEU A 494 9.48 -10.85 -18.16
C LEU A 494 9.65 -9.57 -17.33
N MET A 495 8.74 -9.25 -16.41
CA MET A 495 8.84 -8.09 -15.53
C MET A 495 10.12 -8.10 -14.67
N LEU A 496 10.68 -9.28 -14.40
CA LEU A 496 11.91 -9.46 -13.63
C LEU A 496 13.19 -9.35 -14.47
N ARG A 497 13.06 -9.14 -15.79
CA ARG A 497 14.20 -9.10 -16.70
C ARG A 497 15.04 -7.84 -16.48
N GLU A 498 16.36 -8.02 -16.45
CA GLU A 498 17.30 -6.91 -16.39
C GLU A 498 17.23 -6.05 -17.67
N GLY A 499 17.39 -4.73 -17.52
CA GLY A 499 17.39 -3.79 -18.64
C GLY A 499 16.01 -3.49 -19.26
N LEU A 500 14.95 -4.16 -18.81
CA LEU A 500 13.59 -3.82 -19.22
C LEU A 500 13.19 -2.43 -18.70
N LEU A 501 13.49 -2.17 -17.43
CA LEU A 501 12.97 -1.03 -16.68
C LEU A 501 13.67 0.29 -17.03
N LYS A 502 12.92 1.28 -17.55
CA LYS A 502 13.44 2.59 -18.02
C LYS A 502 12.69 3.80 -17.47
N GLU A 503 12.35 4.78 -18.29
CA GLU A 503 11.56 5.96 -17.89
C GLU A 503 10.06 5.66 -18.07
N ASN A 504 9.20 6.57 -17.60
CA ASN A 504 7.75 6.40 -17.66
C ASN A 504 7.01 7.67 -18.12
N ILE A 505 5.96 7.44 -18.91
CA ILE A 505 5.06 8.48 -19.44
C ILE A 505 3.63 7.99 -19.24
N ASP A 506 3.21 8.02 -17.98
CA ASP A 506 1.98 7.41 -17.46
C ASP A 506 0.72 7.88 -18.19
N GLY A 507 0.62 9.17 -18.50
CA GLY A 507 -0.57 9.71 -19.19
C GLY A 507 -0.81 9.06 -20.56
N GLU A 508 0.26 8.78 -21.32
CA GLU A 508 0.12 8.10 -22.61
C GLU A 508 -0.18 6.61 -22.47
N ALA A 509 0.43 5.96 -21.47
CA ALA A 509 0.14 4.57 -21.14
C ALA A 509 -1.32 4.38 -20.68
N LEU A 510 -1.83 5.32 -19.89
CA LEU A 510 -3.20 5.31 -19.40
C LEU A 510 -4.21 5.49 -20.53
N LEU A 511 -3.96 6.44 -21.45
CA LEU A 511 -4.76 6.60 -22.66
C LEU A 511 -4.72 5.36 -23.55
N TRP A 512 -3.57 4.71 -23.67
CA TRP A 512 -3.43 3.48 -24.44
C TRP A 512 -4.29 2.36 -23.86
N ALA A 513 -4.16 2.06 -22.57
CA ALA A 513 -4.97 1.05 -21.90
C ALA A 513 -6.47 1.38 -21.94
N TYR A 514 -6.83 2.64 -21.73
CA TYR A 514 -8.21 3.12 -21.81
C TYR A 514 -8.84 2.89 -23.21
N LYS A 515 -8.12 3.24 -24.28
CA LYS A 515 -8.59 3.01 -25.66
C LYS A 515 -8.78 1.53 -25.97
N ARG A 516 -7.89 0.66 -25.48
CA ARG A 516 -8.04 -0.80 -25.62
C ARG A 516 -9.31 -1.29 -24.94
N LEU A 517 -9.56 -0.84 -23.71
CA LEU A 517 -10.77 -1.16 -22.96
C LEU A 517 -12.06 -0.64 -23.62
N LEU A 518 -12.04 0.55 -24.21
CA LEU A 518 -13.22 1.08 -24.90
C LEU A 518 -13.68 0.24 -26.09
N ASN A 519 -12.74 -0.45 -26.75
CA ASN A 519 -13.03 -1.33 -27.89
C ASN A 519 -13.54 -2.73 -27.47
N ARG A 520 -13.64 -2.99 -26.16
CA ARG A 520 -14.11 -4.27 -25.63
C ARG A 520 -15.64 -4.35 -25.62
N PRO A 521 -16.23 -5.51 -25.98
CA PRO A 521 -17.67 -5.70 -25.97
C PRO A 521 -18.26 -5.73 -24.55
N GLU A 522 -17.45 -6.04 -23.53
CA GLU A 522 -17.91 -6.16 -22.14
C GLU A 522 -18.51 -4.84 -21.62
N HIS A 523 -19.67 -4.92 -20.95
CA HIS A 523 -20.38 -3.77 -20.40
C HIS A 523 -19.61 -3.13 -19.24
N ARG A 524 -19.09 -3.93 -18.30
CA ARG A 524 -18.32 -3.42 -17.17
C ARG A 524 -16.82 -3.48 -17.48
N ARG A 525 -16.15 -2.32 -17.42
CA ARG A 525 -14.74 -2.15 -17.80
C ARG A 525 -13.99 -1.50 -16.67
N ILE A 526 -12.96 -2.18 -16.17
CA ILE A 526 -12.16 -1.71 -15.04
C ILE A 526 -10.71 -1.57 -15.49
N LEU A 527 -10.14 -0.39 -15.28
CA LEU A 527 -8.73 -0.10 -15.51
C LEU A 527 -8.03 0.07 -14.17
N MET A 528 -7.14 -0.87 -13.85
CA MET A 528 -6.36 -0.86 -12.62
C MET A 528 -4.89 -0.55 -12.94
N VAL A 529 -4.40 0.58 -12.45
CA VAL A 529 -3.01 1.02 -12.61
C VAL A 529 -2.19 0.57 -11.41
N ILE A 530 -1.01 0.01 -11.63
CA ILE A 530 -0.04 -0.33 -10.59
C ILE A 530 1.23 0.47 -10.88
N SER A 531 1.54 1.46 -10.06
CA SER A 531 2.66 2.39 -10.26
C SER A 531 3.30 2.77 -8.93
N ASP A 532 4.54 3.23 -8.96
CA ASP A 532 5.26 3.78 -7.82
C ASP A 532 5.31 5.32 -7.79
N GLY A 533 4.56 6.03 -8.64
CA GLY A 533 4.30 7.45 -8.42
C GLY A 533 4.20 8.34 -9.66
N ALA A 534 5.10 9.32 -9.74
CA ALA A 534 5.01 10.43 -10.69
C ALA A 534 5.68 10.09 -12.03
N PRO A 535 5.20 10.66 -13.15
CA PRO A 535 5.80 10.44 -14.46
C PRO A 535 7.14 11.17 -14.59
N VAL A 536 8.18 10.46 -15.03
CA VAL A 536 9.55 10.98 -15.18
C VAL A 536 10.14 10.54 -16.52
N ASP A 537 10.43 11.53 -17.37
CA ASP A 537 11.27 11.40 -18.57
C ASP A 537 12.20 12.63 -18.69
N ASP A 538 13.50 12.43 -18.50
CA ASP A 538 14.51 13.49 -18.42
C ASP A 538 14.53 14.34 -19.70
N SER A 539 14.38 13.71 -20.86
CA SER A 539 14.45 14.41 -22.15
C SER A 539 13.30 15.35 -22.36
N THR A 540 12.08 14.86 -22.13
CA THR A 540 10.87 15.66 -22.24
C THR A 540 10.89 16.78 -21.20
N LEU A 541 11.27 16.50 -19.95
CA LEU A 541 11.28 17.50 -18.89
C LEU A 541 12.39 18.56 -19.06
N SER A 542 13.50 18.24 -19.73
CA SER A 542 14.60 19.19 -19.94
C SER A 542 14.27 20.34 -20.91
N VAL A 543 13.26 20.19 -21.76
CA VAL A 543 12.91 21.16 -22.83
C VAL A 543 11.46 21.66 -22.75
N ASN A 544 10.72 21.23 -21.73
CA ASN A 544 9.35 21.66 -21.44
C ASN A 544 9.28 22.17 -19.99
N ALA A 545 8.10 22.64 -19.56
CA ALA A 545 7.89 23.00 -18.17
C ALA A 545 8.08 21.77 -17.24
N GLY A 546 8.61 21.98 -16.02
CA GLY A 546 8.91 20.89 -15.08
C GLY A 546 7.70 20.04 -14.66
N ASN A 547 6.47 20.56 -14.82
CA ASN A 547 5.22 19.86 -14.54
C ASN A 547 4.51 19.34 -15.82
N TYR A 548 5.20 19.31 -16.97
CA TYR A 548 4.56 19.00 -18.26
C TYR A 548 3.90 17.62 -18.29
N LEU A 549 4.62 16.59 -17.81
CA LEU A 549 4.10 15.21 -17.74
C LEU A 549 3.08 15.02 -16.62
N GLU A 550 3.29 15.66 -15.47
CA GLU A 550 2.35 15.59 -14.35
C GLU A 550 0.99 16.21 -14.73
N ARG A 551 1.01 17.38 -15.38
CA ARG A 551 -0.20 18.02 -15.90
C ARG A 551 -0.92 17.12 -16.88
N HIS A 552 -0.19 16.54 -17.84
CA HIS A 552 -0.77 15.59 -18.79
C HIS A 552 -1.44 14.39 -18.10
N LEU A 553 -0.77 13.77 -17.12
CA LEU A 553 -1.36 12.67 -16.35
C LEU A 553 -2.66 13.10 -15.65
N ARG A 554 -2.68 14.27 -15.01
CA ARG A 554 -3.90 14.80 -14.35
C ARG A 554 -5.03 15.06 -15.34
N ASP A 555 -4.72 15.59 -16.51
CA ASP A 555 -5.71 15.86 -17.56
C ASP A 555 -6.31 14.55 -18.08
N VAL A 556 -5.49 13.53 -18.32
CA VAL A 556 -5.95 12.20 -18.74
C VAL A 556 -6.81 11.52 -17.68
N ILE A 557 -6.39 11.56 -16.40
CA ILE A 557 -7.18 10.97 -15.31
C ILE A 557 -8.54 11.65 -15.23
N LYS A 558 -8.58 12.99 -15.26
CA LYS A 558 -9.85 13.75 -15.28
C LYS A 558 -10.71 13.38 -16.49
N GLU A 559 -10.12 13.24 -17.67
CA GLU A 559 -10.86 12.85 -18.87
C GLU A 559 -11.49 11.47 -18.71
N ILE A 560 -10.74 10.47 -18.24
CA ILE A 560 -11.24 9.11 -18.03
C ILE A 560 -12.34 9.09 -16.97
N GLU A 561 -12.11 9.72 -15.83
CA GLU A 561 -13.08 9.77 -14.71
C GLU A 561 -14.36 10.55 -15.09
N SER A 562 -14.26 11.56 -15.96
CA SER A 562 -15.43 12.37 -16.38
C SER A 562 -16.41 11.63 -17.30
N ARG A 563 -15.95 10.58 -17.99
CA ARG A 563 -16.74 9.90 -19.04
C ARG A 563 -17.56 8.73 -18.50
N ASP A 564 -17.33 8.28 -17.26
CA ASP A 564 -17.98 7.14 -16.59
C ASP A 564 -18.04 5.83 -17.41
N ALA A 565 -17.22 5.70 -18.46
CA ALA A 565 -17.22 4.56 -19.37
C ALA A 565 -16.29 3.43 -18.92
N VAL A 566 -15.29 3.77 -18.09
CA VAL A 566 -14.31 2.84 -17.53
C VAL A 566 -14.04 3.24 -16.08
N GLU A 567 -14.05 2.26 -15.21
CA GLU A 567 -13.74 2.45 -13.80
C GLU A 567 -12.23 2.49 -13.60
N LEU A 568 -11.69 3.66 -13.25
CA LEU A 568 -10.26 3.83 -12.96
C LEU A 568 -9.95 3.60 -11.47
N ILE A 569 -8.93 2.79 -11.19
CA ILE A 569 -8.39 2.49 -9.86
C ILE A 569 -6.86 2.49 -9.94
N ALA A 570 -6.18 2.97 -8.89
CA ALA A 570 -4.73 2.92 -8.78
C ALA A 570 -4.25 2.16 -7.54
N ILE A 571 -3.09 1.51 -7.70
CA ILE A 571 -2.37 0.80 -6.66
C ILE A 571 -0.95 1.35 -6.62
N GLY A 572 -0.65 2.09 -5.55
CA GLY A 572 0.66 2.65 -5.28
C GLY A 572 1.56 1.61 -4.62
N ILE A 573 2.68 1.24 -5.24
CA ILE A 573 3.67 0.34 -4.63
C ILE A 573 4.75 1.17 -3.93
N GLY A 574 4.76 1.12 -2.60
CA GLY A 574 5.69 1.88 -1.76
C GLY A 574 5.49 3.40 -1.76
N HIS A 575 4.51 3.91 -2.51
CA HIS A 575 4.28 5.33 -2.73
C HIS A 575 2.79 5.66 -2.73
N ASP A 576 2.46 6.86 -2.25
CA ASP A 576 1.10 7.35 -2.19
C ASP A 576 0.65 7.95 -3.54
N VAL A 577 -0.26 7.25 -4.21
CA VAL A 577 -0.84 7.64 -5.50
C VAL A 577 -2.20 8.34 -5.38
N THR A 578 -2.70 8.57 -4.15
CA THR A 578 -3.98 9.27 -3.89
C THR A 578 -3.97 10.72 -4.36
N ARG A 579 -2.78 11.29 -4.58
CA ARG A 579 -2.58 12.65 -5.13
C ARG A 579 -3.08 12.81 -6.57
N TYR A 580 -3.21 11.70 -7.29
CA TYR A 580 -3.60 11.68 -8.69
C TYR A 580 -4.95 11.00 -8.90
N TYR A 581 -5.19 9.88 -8.23
CA TYR A 581 -6.35 9.03 -8.48
C TYR A 581 -7.36 9.10 -7.33
N ARG A 582 -8.64 9.29 -7.66
CA ARG A 582 -9.71 9.33 -6.65
C ARG A 582 -9.87 8.00 -5.91
N ARG A 583 -9.74 6.88 -6.63
CA ARG A 583 -9.79 5.52 -6.07
C ARG A 583 -8.39 4.92 -6.08
N ALA A 584 -7.68 5.06 -4.97
CA ALA A 584 -6.30 4.62 -4.83
C ALA A 584 -6.07 3.79 -3.56
N VAL A 585 -5.14 2.84 -3.64
CA VAL A 585 -4.69 2.02 -2.51
C VAL A 585 -3.17 1.97 -2.53
N THR A 586 -2.53 2.23 -1.38
CA THR A 586 -1.08 2.11 -1.25
C THR A 586 -0.72 0.79 -0.59
N ILE A 587 0.26 0.09 -1.15
CA ILE A 587 0.74 -1.21 -0.68
C ILE A 587 2.24 -1.12 -0.46
N VAL A 588 2.69 -1.51 0.73
CA VAL A 588 4.12 -1.53 1.06
C VAL A 588 4.72 -2.92 0.84
N ASP A 589 3.93 -3.98 1.04
CA ASP A 589 4.38 -5.37 0.91
C ASP A 589 3.39 -6.29 0.15
N ALA A 590 3.92 -7.32 -0.51
CA ALA A 590 3.13 -8.35 -1.19
C ALA A 590 2.27 -9.19 -0.23
N GLU A 591 2.62 -9.23 1.06
CA GLU A 591 1.79 -9.87 2.08
C GLU A 591 0.52 -9.06 2.40
N GLU A 592 0.60 -7.73 2.38
CA GLU A 592 -0.55 -6.83 2.52
C GLU A 592 -1.50 -6.90 1.32
N LEU A 593 -0.96 -7.34 0.18
CA LEU A 593 -1.70 -7.56 -1.06
C LEU A 593 -2.91 -8.47 -0.85
N GLY A 594 -2.73 -9.52 -0.06
CA GLY A 594 -3.77 -10.52 0.13
C GLY A 594 -5.03 -9.94 0.79
N GLY A 595 -4.87 -9.23 1.90
CA GLY A 595 -6.01 -8.73 2.68
C GLY A 595 -6.59 -7.41 2.17
N THR A 596 -5.73 -6.46 1.77
CA THR A 596 -6.16 -5.08 1.48
C THR A 596 -6.62 -4.92 0.03
N MET A 597 -5.88 -5.46 -0.93
CA MET A 597 -6.25 -5.42 -2.36
C MET A 597 -7.56 -6.18 -2.61
N MET A 598 -7.72 -7.35 -1.98
CA MET A 598 -8.94 -8.13 -2.12
C MET A 598 -10.14 -7.50 -1.45
N ARG A 599 -9.99 -6.86 -0.27
CA ARG A 599 -11.10 -6.10 0.34
C ARG A 599 -11.53 -4.97 -0.58
N LYS A 600 -10.59 -4.20 -1.12
CA LYS A 600 -10.88 -3.11 -2.05
C LYS A 600 -11.47 -3.60 -3.37
N LEU A 601 -10.97 -4.70 -3.93
CA LEU A 601 -11.60 -5.38 -5.06
C LEU A 601 -13.00 -5.88 -4.73
N THR A 602 -13.20 -6.41 -3.53
CA THR A 602 -14.52 -6.91 -3.10
C THR A 602 -15.47 -5.74 -2.88
N GLU A 603 -15.03 -4.63 -2.28
CA GLU A 603 -15.77 -3.36 -2.17
C GLU A 603 -16.14 -2.83 -3.57
N LEU A 604 -15.21 -2.85 -4.53
CA LEU A 604 -15.48 -2.52 -5.93
C LEU A 604 -16.55 -3.42 -6.58
N PHE A 605 -16.61 -4.70 -6.22
CA PHE A 605 -17.66 -5.60 -6.71
C PHE A 605 -18.96 -5.54 -5.87
N ASP A 606 -18.93 -4.98 -4.67
CA ASP A 606 -20.06 -4.88 -3.74
C ASP A 606 -20.79 -3.52 -3.86
N GLU A 607 -20.08 -2.39 -3.84
CA GLU A 607 -20.65 -1.03 -3.94
C GLU A 607 -21.27 -0.77 -5.33
N ASP A 608 -20.64 -1.28 -6.40
CA ASP A 608 -21.12 -1.10 -7.76
C ASP A 608 -22.32 -2.00 -8.11
N ALA A 609 -22.64 -3.05 -7.36
CA ALA A 609 -23.85 -3.83 -7.63
C ALA A 609 -25.12 -2.99 -7.37
N ALA A 610 -25.09 -2.14 -6.34
CA ALA A 610 -26.18 -1.22 -6.01
C ALA A 610 -26.25 -0.04 -7.00
N ASP A 611 -25.10 0.56 -7.34
CA ASP A 611 -25.05 1.70 -8.25
C ASP A 611 -25.20 1.31 -9.73
N ALA A 612 -24.75 0.12 -10.15
CA ALA A 612 -25.00 -0.41 -11.49
C ALA A 612 -26.49 -0.77 -11.67
N TRP A 613 -27.15 -1.28 -10.63
CA TRP A 613 -28.61 -1.50 -10.64
C TRP A 613 -29.39 -0.19 -10.75
N ALA A 614 -28.97 0.87 -10.04
CA ALA A 614 -29.54 2.22 -10.17
C ALA A 614 -29.32 2.83 -11.57
N ARG A 615 -28.13 2.61 -12.16
CA ARG A 615 -27.80 3.02 -13.54
C ARG A 615 -28.57 2.23 -14.60
N PHE A 616 -28.86 0.94 -14.36
CA PHE A 616 -29.69 0.12 -15.24
C PHE A 616 -31.16 0.54 -15.19
N ALA A 617 -31.70 0.79 -13.99
CA ALA A 617 -33.06 1.27 -13.79
C ALA A 617 -33.31 2.64 -14.44
N SER A 618 -32.32 3.54 -14.43
CA SER A 618 -32.44 4.86 -15.06
C SER A 618 -32.34 4.81 -16.60
N ARG A 619 -31.54 3.90 -17.16
CA ARG A 619 -31.44 3.67 -18.61
C ARG A 619 -32.66 2.98 -19.21
N GLN A 620 -33.35 2.09 -18.47
CA GLN A 620 -34.61 1.51 -18.93
C GLN A 620 -35.79 2.51 -18.84
N SER A 621 -35.79 3.39 -17.84
CA SER A 621 -36.83 4.41 -17.68
C SER A 621 -36.83 5.46 -18.80
N THR A 622 -35.73 5.60 -19.55
CA THR A 622 -35.59 6.52 -20.69
C THR A 622 -35.94 5.89 -22.05
N MET A 623 -36.23 4.58 -22.11
CA MET A 623 -36.73 3.90 -23.32
C MET A 623 -38.24 3.59 -23.28
N VAL A 624 -38.93 3.95 -22.20
CA VAL A 624 -40.40 3.77 -22.05
C VAL A 624 -41.12 5.12 -21.84
N ALA A 625 -40.50 6.23 -22.27
CA ALA A 625 -41.11 7.56 -22.29
C ALA A 625 -41.30 8.06 -23.73
#